data_AF-A0A267ET85-F1
#
_entry.id   AF-A0A267ET85-F1
#
_cell.length_a   1.000
_cell.length_b   1.000
_cell.length_c   1.000
_cell.angle_alpha   90.00
_cell.angle_beta   90.00
_cell.angle_gamma   90.00
#
_symmetry.space_group_name_H-M   'P 1'
#
loop_
_entity.id
_entity.type
_entity.pdbx_description
1 polymer ?
#
loop_
_entity_poly.entity_id
_entity_poly.type
_entity_poly.pdbx_seq_one_letter_code
_entity_poly.pdbx_strand_id
1 'polypeptide(L)'
;KFFNQYPGKDITEADIKRIFQTFDANKDNALDKAEVKNLVESIATSGSLSAAELDKIYAFLDKDKDGLVSPSDMAARALPWLSVIFSGPVAMVIVDVQNDFITGSLALKVYPAKEDGANVVPVINDVIAKHSAAFKTVIYSLDWHPADHISFLDNLAKRKLSDKSKIKDAAKVGLNDVVVLETKAYGPIEQIMWPRHCVQNSSGAELHSELKLAGNHTKVYKGTDPDIDSYSAFWDNNKLKKTDLHDRLSKLGISDLIVCGLATDVCVGSTAAHAQELGYRTALLEDACCGVMPDGIAATKAKLTAAHGVVVRSGQLNELLAKRDRPMAWVLAAVDCVEKLANGGH
;
A
#
# COMPACT_ATOMS: atom_id res chain seq x y z
N LYS A 1 11.58 28.38 -1.60
CA LYS A 1 11.36 27.40 -0.51
C LYS A 1 12.63 26.57 -0.34
N PHE A 2 13.21 26.53 0.86
CA PHE A 2 14.52 25.92 1.16
C PHE A 2 14.70 24.50 0.57
N PHE A 3 13.64 23.69 0.61
CA PHE A 3 13.71 22.28 0.21
C PHE A 3 13.67 22.01 -1.30
N ASN A 4 13.50 23.02 -2.16
CA ASN A 4 13.37 22.81 -3.61
C ASN A 4 14.63 22.25 -4.28
N GLN A 5 15.79 22.30 -3.61
CA GLN A 5 17.07 21.80 -4.13
C GLN A 5 17.36 20.33 -3.85
N TYR A 6 16.55 19.68 -3.00
CA TYR A 6 16.75 18.30 -2.52
C TYR A 6 16.03 17.18 -3.28
N PRO A 7 14.97 17.39 -4.08
CA PRO A 7 14.30 16.29 -4.76
C PRO A 7 15.26 15.41 -5.56
N GLY A 8 15.24 14.10 -5.29
CA GLY A 8 16.08 13.09 -5.91
C GLY A 8 17.54 13.04 -5.40
N LYS A 9 17.87 13.73 -4.31
CA LYS A 9 19.22 13.75 -3.73
C LYS A 9 19.25 13.09 -2.36
N ASP A 10 20.32 12.34 -2.12
CA ASP A 10 20.63 11.81 -0.79
C ASP A 10 20.87 12.96 0.19
N ILE A 11 20.32 12.84 1.40
CA ILE A 11 20.50 13.81 2.47
C ILE A 11 21.76 13.44 3.26
N THR A 12 22.69 14.39 3.38
CA THR A 12 23.94 14.18 4.13
C THR A 12 23.88 14.75 5.55
N GLU A 13 24.81 14.37 6.41
CA GLU A 13 24.96 15.00 7.74
C GLU A 13 25.23 16.52 7.64
N ALA A 14 25.95 16.96 6.61
CA ALA A 14 26.19 18.37 6.36
C ALA A 14 24.90 19.11 5.99
N ASP A 15 24.00 18.48 5.23
CA ASP A 15 22.68 19.03 4.94
C ASP A 15 21.83 19.16 6.20
N ILE A 16 21.86 18.15 7.07
CA ILE A 16 21.14 18.17 8.35
C ILE A 16 21.63 19.30 9.25
N LYS A 17 22.94 19.51 9.34
CA LYS A 17 23.50 20.65 10.08
C LYS A 17 23.00 21.98 9.52
N ARG A 18 22.97 22.13 8.19
CA ARG A 18 22.46 23.34 7.53
C ARG A 18 20.96 23.53 7.75
N ILE A 19 20.17 22.45 7.69
CA ILE A 19 18.74 22.47 7.97
C ILE A 19 18.50 22.94 9.40
N PHE A 20 19.15 22.30 10.37
CA PHE A 20 19.04 22.68 11.79
C PHE A 20 19.34 24.17 11.99
N GLN A 21 20.49 24.66 11.50
CA GLN A 21 20.88 26.07 11.60
C GLN A 21 19.91 27.04 10.90
N THR A 22 19.16 26.56 9.90
CA THR A 22 18.18 27.39 9.17
C THR A 22 16.88 27.53 9.97
N PHE A 23 16.49 26.50 10.72
CA PHE A 23 15.22 26.44 11.44
C PHE A 23 15.35 26.75 12.94
N ASP A 24 16.56 26.68 13.50
CA ASP A 24 16.94 27.26 14.81
C ASP A 24 16.97 28.79 14.67
N ALA A 25 15.80 29.40 14.78
CA ALA A 25 15.58 30.82 14.51
C ALA A 25 16.08 31.68 15.68
N ASN A 26 15.96 31.17 16.91
CA ASN A 26 16.39 31.86 18.12
C ASN A 26 17.90 31.65 18.44
N LYS A 27 18.55 30.69 17.78
CA LYS A 27 19.97 30.32 17.91
C LYS A 27 20.33 29.79 19.29
N ASP A 28 19.41 29.08 19.94
CA ASP A 28 19.63 28.45 21.24
C ASP A 28 20.23 27.04 21.14
N ASN A 29 20.48 26.57 19.91
CA ASN A 29 21.02 25.24 19.62
C ASN A 29 20.06 24.09 20.05
N ALA A 30 18.76 24.35 19.98
CA ALA A 30 17.69 23.36 19.93
C ALA A 30 16.61 23.80 18.92
N LEU A 31 15.73 22.90 18.49
CA LEU A 31 14.48 23.29 17.83
C LEU A 31 13.32 23.12 18.79
N ASP A 32 12.60 24.21 19.04
CA ASP A 32 11.33 24.16 19.73
C ASP A 32 10.19 23.70 18.79
N LYS A 33 9.00 23.53 19.36
CA LYS A 33 7.83 23.04 18.62
C LYS A 33 7.37 23.99 17.49
N ALA A 34 7.56 25.30 17.63
CA ALA A 34 7.23 26.26 16.58
C ALA A 34 8.26 26.21 15.43
N GLU A 35 9.54 26.00 15.74
CA GLU A 35 10.61 25.82 14.77
C GLU A 35 10.46 24.50 14.01
N VAL A 36 10.14 23.40 14.70
CA VAL A 36 9.79 22.12 14.06
C VAL A 36 8.57 22.26 13.16
N LYS A 37 7.55 23.02 13.57
CA LYS A 37 6.40 23.31 12.71
C LYS A 37 6.83 24.00 11.40
N ASN A 38 7.65 25.03 11.49
CA ASN A 38 8.16 25.76 10.32
C ASN A 38 9.01 24.85 9.40
N LEU A 39 9.81 23.96 9.99
CA LEU A 39 10.56 22.93 9.27
C LEU A 39 9.63 22.02 8.46
N VAL A 40 8.62 21.42 9.11
CA VAL A 40 7.67 20.49 8.50
C VAL A 40 6.87 21.17 7.38
N GLU A 41 6.32 22.36 7.65
CA GLU A 41 5.54 23.12 6.66
C GLU A 41 6.39 23.57 5.46
N SER A 42 7.70 23.73 5.64
CA SER A 42 8.63 24.06 4.54
C SER A 42 8.96 22.85 3.65
N ILE A 43 8.84 21.63 4.16
CA ILE A 43 9.06 20.39 3.39
C ILE A 43 7.86 20.12 2.48
N ALA A 44 6.65 20.22 3.04
CA ALA A 44 5.41 19.88 2.35
C ALA A 44 5.09 20.87 1.21
N THR A 45 4.54 20.34 0.11
CA THR A 45 4.08 21.17 -1.03
C THR A 45 2.59 21.47 -0.99
N SER A 46 1.82 20.64 -0.29
CA SER A 46 0.36 20.74 -0.18
C SER A 46 -0.12 20.12 1.14
N GLY A 47 -1.36 20.45 1.52
CA GLY A 47 -1.96 20.04 2.80
C GLY A 47 -1.58 20.97 3.96
N SER A 48 -2.01 20.60 5.16
CA SER A 48 -1.82 21.37 6.40
C SER A 48 -1.41 20.44 7.53
N LEU A 49 -0.59 20.94 8.45
CA LEU A 49 -0.18 20.21 9.65
C LEU A 49 -1.13 20.52 10.81
N SER A 50 -1.80 19.51 11.34
CA SER A 50 -2.59 19.68 12.57
C SER A 50 -1.69 19.68 13.82
N ALA A 51 -2.22 20.18 14.95
CA ALA A 51 -1.47 20.17 16.22
C ALA A 51 -1.10 18.75 16.66
N ALA A 52 -2.02 17.78 16.54
CA ALA A 52 -1.75 16.39 16.92
C ALA A 52 -0.69 15.72 16.02
N GLU A 53 -0.61 16.10 14.75
CA GLU A 53 0.43 15.61 13.84
C GLU A 53 1.79 16.25 14.12
N LEU A 54 1.81 17.54 14.48
CA LEU A 54 3.02 18.21 14.95
C LEU A 54 3.55 17.55 16.22
N ASP A 55 2.68 17.20 17.18
CA ASP A 55 3.05 16.49 18.41
C ASP A 55 3.75 15.16 18.11
N LYS A 56 3.23 14.41 17.14
CA LYS A 56 3.82 13.14 16.70
C LYS A 56 5.19 13.33 16.06
N ILE A 57 5.33 14.27 15.12
CA ILE A 57 6.63 14.54 14.48
C ILE A 57 7.64 15.02 15.53
N TYR A 58 7.22 15.92 16.43
CA TYR A 58 8.10 16.43 17.48
C TYR A 58 8.61 15.30 18.37
N ALA A 59 7.71 14.44 18.87
CA ALA A 59 8.07 13.29 19.70
C ALA A 59 8.90 12.24 18.96
N PHE A 60 8.77 12.14 17.63
CA PHE A 60 9.64 11.30 16.81
C PHE A 60 11.05 11.88 16.67
N LEU A 61 11.16 13.20 16.49
CA LEU A 61 12.43 13.90 16.35
C LEU A 61 13.19 13.93 17.68
N ASP A 62 12.53 14.31 18.77
CA ASP A 62 13.06 14.31 20.14
C ASP A 62 13.31 12.87 20.62
N LYS A 63 14.51 12.34 20.33
CA LYS A 63 14.82 10.92 20.53
C LYS A 63 15.09 10.62 22.00
N ASP A 64 15.75 11.54 22.71
CA ASP A 64 16.13 11.36 24.10
C ASP A 64 15.04 11.82 25.09
N LYS A 65 13.99 12.49 24.60
CA LYS A 65 12.79 12.90 25.31
C LYS A 65 13.06 13.97 26.36
N ASP A 66 14.02 14.86 26.09
CA ASP A 66 14.33 15.98 26.97
C ASP A 66 13.40 17.20 26.76
N GLY A 67 12.54 17.13 25.74
CA GLY A 67 11.58 18.16 25.38
C GLY A 67 12.09 19.15 24.33
N LEU A 68 13.29 18.95 23.80
CA LEU A 68 13.92 19.74 22.75
C LEU A 68 14.40 18.83 21.61
N VAL A 69 14.56 19.37 20.40
CA VAL A 69 15.19 18.65 19.29
C VAL A 69 16.61 19.18 19.10
N SER A 70 17.61 18.45 19.58
CA SER A 70 19.01 18.84 19.49
C SER A 70 19.62 18.57 18.10
N PRO A 71 20.84 19.07 17.79
CA PRO A 71 21.57 18.65 16.59
C PRO A 71 21.80 17.13 16.51
N SER A 72 21.91 16.47 17.66
CA SER A 72 22.12 15.02 17.72
C SER A 72 20.84 14.25 17.39
N ASP A 73 19.70 14.75 17.82
CA ASP A 73 18.37 14.25 17.45
C ASP A 73 18.13 14.39 15.96
N MET A 74 18.45 15.56 15.40
CA MET A 74 18.36 15.81 13.96
C MET A 74 19.19 14.81 13.15
N ALA A 75 20.43 14.55 13.56
CA ALA A 75 21.26 13.55 12.90
C ALA A 75 20.67 12.13 13.01
N ALA A 76 20.12 11.77 14.18
CA ALA A 76 19.58 10.44 14.43
C ALA A 76 18.20 10.17 13.80
N ARG A 77 17.35 11.20 13.69
CA ARG A 77 15.93 11.07 13.31
C ARG A 77 15.59 11.82 12.04
N ALA A 78 16.01 13.09 11.93
CA ALA A 78 15.70 13.88 10.74
C ALA A 78 16.46 13.38 9.50
N LEU A 79 17.69 12.88 9.63
CA LEU A 79 18.46 12.33 8.50
C LEU A 79 17.73 11.19 7.78
N PRO A 80 17.39 10.06 8.44
CA PRO A 80 16.66 8.97 7.76
C PRO A 80 15.26 9.42 7.30
N TRP A 81 14.59 10.28 8.06
CA TRP A 81 13.25 10.79 7.71
C TRP A 81 13.25 11.64 6.43
N LEU A 82 14.17 12.59 6.33
CA LEU A 82 14.31 13.41 5.14
C LEU A 82 14.85 12.61 3.95
N SER A 83 15.69 11.60 4.19
CA SER A 83 16.17 10.69 3.14
C SER A 83 15.01 9.93 2.49
N VAL A 84 14.08 9.41 3.29
CA VAL A 84 12.83 8.82 2.78
C VAL A 84 12.06 9.84 1.93
N ILE A 85 11.90 11.07 2.42
CA ILE A 85 11.12 12.11 1.73
C ILE A 85 11.73 12.49 0.37
N PHE A 86 13.03 12.70 0.30
CA PHE A 86 13.70 13.29 -0.87
C PHE A 86 14.37 12.29 -1.81
N SER A 87 14.61 11.06 -1.35
CA SER A 87 15.38 10.05 -2.10
C SER A 87 14.84 8.62 -1.94
N GLY A 88 13.74 8.44 -1.20
CA GLY A 88 13.13 7.13 -0.93
C GLY A 88 12.89 6.28 -2.20
N PRO A 89 13.44 5.05 -2.28
CA PRO A 89 13.22 4.16 -3.41
C PRO A 89 11.75 3.75 -3.54
N VAL A 90 11.25 3.77 -4.77
CA VAL A 90 9.84 3.51 -5.07
C VAL A 90 9.68 2.15 -5.75
N ALA A 91 8.64 1.41 -5.37
CA ALA A 91 8.13 0.29 -6.15
C ALA A 91 6.68 0.54 -6.59
N MET A 92 6.31 -0.06 -7.72
CA MET A 92 4.92 -0.12 -8.17
C MET A 92 4.36 -1.51 -7.88
N VAL A 93 3.15 -1.61 -7.36
CA VAL A 93 2.44 -2.87 -7.09
C VAL A 93 1.16 -2.90 -7.89
N ILE A 94 1.14 -3.73 -8.94
CA ILE A 94 0.01 -3.97 -9.83
C ILE A 94 -0.72 -5.21 -9.32
N VAL A 95 -1.92 -5.00 -8.80
CA VAL A 95 -2.70 -6.03 -8.14
C VAL A 95 -3.67 -6.69 -9.13
N ASP A 96 -3.51 -7.99 -9.34
CA ASP A 96 -4.51 -8.91 -9.88
C ASP A 96 -5.18 -8.46 -11.20
N VAL A 97 -4.40 -7.91 -12.13
CA VAL A 97 -4.88 -7.57 -13.49
C VAL A 97 -4.92 -8.85 -14.33
N GLN A 98 -5.78 -9.79 -13.93
CA GLN A 98 -5.94 -11.13 -14.48
C GLN A 98 -7.25 -11.27 -15.26
N ASN A 99 -7.32 -12.28 -16.13
CA ASN A 99 -8.45 -12.49 -17.03
C ASN A 99 -9.79 -12.65 -16.29
N ASP A 100 -9.83 -13.40 -15.18
CA ASP A 100 -11.10 -13.63 -14.46
C ASP A 100 -11.72 -12.36 -13.86
N PHE A 101 -10.92 -11.36 -13.51
CA PHE A 101 -11.40 -10.06 -13.00
C PHE A 101 -11.83 -9.08 -14.10
N ILE A 102 -11.49 -9.35 -15.36
CA ILE A 102 -11.75 -8.46 -16.49
C ILE A 102 -12.83 -9.04 -17.40
N THR A 103 -12.65 -10.27 -17.88
CA THR A 103 -13.54 -10.93 -18.84
C THR A 103 -14.12 -12.25 -18.37
N GLY A 104 -13.58 -12.85 -17.31
CA GLY A 104 -13.99 -14.17 -16.83
C GLY A 104 -15.04 -14.15 -15.71
N SER A 105 -14.95 -15.13 -14.81
CA SER A 105 -16.02 -15.47 -13.86
C SER A 105 -16.29 -14.42 -12.79
N LEU A 106 -15.33 -13.54 -12.53
CA LEU A 106 -15.37 -12.50 -11.51
C LEU A 106 -15.18 -11.09 -12.13
N ALA A 107 -15.61 -10.93 -13.38
CA ALA A 107 -15.44 -9.69 -14.13
C ALA A 107 -16.11 -8.49 -13.42
N LEU A 108 -15.36 -7.44 -13.12
CA LEU A 108 -15.86 -6.30 -12.32
C LEU A 108 -17.09 -5.59 -12.90
N LYS A 109 -17.26 -5.61 -14.23
CA LYS A 109 -18.41 -4.99 -14.92
C LYS A 109 -19.77 -5.51 -14.47
N VAL A 110 -19.83 -6.69 -13.85
CA VAL A 110 -21.08 -7.30 -13.37
C VAL A 110 -21.43 -6.87 -11.93
N TYR A 111 -20.51 -6.20 -11.24
CA TYR A 111 -20.70 -5.73 -9.88
C TYR A 111 -21.30 -4.32 -9.81
N PRO A 112 -21.84 -3.88 -8.65
CA PRO A 112 -22.61 -2.63 -8.54
C PRO A 112 -21.88 -1.36 -8.96
N ALA A 113 -20.55 -1.29 -8.85
CA ALA A 113 -19.78 -0.16 -9.37
C ALA A 113 -19.80 -0.06 -10.90
N LYS A 114 -20.02 -1.20 -11.59
CA LYS A 114 -20.06 -1.33 -13.05
C LYS A 114 -18.82 -0.79 -13.75
N GLU A 115 -17.69 -0.80 -13.05
CA GLU A 115 -16.40 -0.41 -13.63
C GLU A 115 -15.85 -1.56 -14.48
N ASP A 116 -15.25 -1.20 -15.62
CA ASP A 116 -14.63 -2.19 -16.52
C ASP A 116 -13.14 -2.34 -16.18
N GLY A 117 -12.76 -3.52 -15.68
CA GLY A 117 -11.38 -3.84 -15.33
C GLY A 117 -10.41 -3.73 -16.51
N ALA A 118 -10.87 -3.80 -17.76
CA ALA A 118 -9.99 -3.57 -18.93
C ALA A 118 -9.44 -2.14 -19.00
N ASN A 119 -10.14 -1.17 -18.40
CA ASN A 119 -9.76 0.25 -18.45
C ASN A 119 -8.45 0.55 -17.70
N VAL A 120 -8.04 -0.29 -16.75
CA VAL A 120 -6.78 -0.08 -16.02
C VAL A 120 -5.56 -0.40 -16.87
N VAL A 121 -5.70 -1.33 -17.84
CA VAL A 121 -4.59 -1.84 -18.66
C VAL A 121 -3.86 -0.73 -19.45
N PRO A 122 -4.55 0.13 -20.24
CA PRO A 122 -3.85 1.20 -20.98
C PRO A 122 -3.16 2.21 -20.05
N VAL A 123 -3.75 2.53 -18.89
CA VAL A 123 -3.15 3.46 -17.93
C VAL A 123 -1.89 2.86 -17.30
N ILE A 124 -1.95 1.60 -16.85
CA ILE A 124 -0.79 0.91 -16.28
C ILE A 124 0.34 0.78 -17.32
N ASN A 125 -0.01 0.43 -18.56
CA ASN A 125 0.96 0.32 -19.65
C ASN A 125 1.65 1.65 -19.94
N ASP A 126 0.91 2.76 -19.94
CA ASP A 126 1.44 4.11 -20.13
C ASP A 126 2.38 4.51 -18.97
N VAL A 127 2.01 4.19 -17.73
CA VAL A 127 2.86 4.42 -16.55
C VAL A 127 4.16 3.63 -16.63
N ILE A 128 4.11 2.35 -17.01
CA ILE A 128 5.31 1.53 -17.19
C ILE A 128 6.21 2.13 -18.29
N ALA A 129 5.63 2.52 -19.41
CA ALA A 129 6.37 3.09 -20.53
C ALA A 129 7.07 4.41 -20.16
N LYS A 130 6.38 5.30 -19.43
CA LYS A 130 6.90 6.63 -19.07
C LYS A 130 7.78 6.66 -17.83
N HIS A 131 7.55 5.75 -16.87
CA HIS A 131 8.11 5.86 -15.52
C HIS A 131 8.87 4.63 -15.04
N SER A 132 9.08 3.60 -15.88
CA SER A 132 9.83 2.38 -15.47
C SER A 132 11.18 2.65 -14.81
N ALA A 133 11.92 3.67 -15.27
CA ALA A 133 13.22 4.04 -14.70
C ALA A 133 13.12 4.64 -13.28
N ALA A 134 11.96 5.15 -12.86
CA ALA A 134 11.73 5.70 -11.52
C ALA A 134 11.37 4.60 -10.50
N PHE A 135 10.93 3.43 -10.97
CA PHE A 135 10.61 2.29 -10.12
C PHE A 135 11.82 1.38 -9.98
N LYS A 136 12.28 1.16 -8.74
CA LYS A 136 13.35 0.20 -8.46
C LYS A 136 12.91 -1.23 -8.78
N THR A 137 11.63 -1.53 -8.58
CA THR A 137 10.99 -2.78 -9.00
C THR A 137 9.52 -2.56 -9.30
N VAL A 138 8.94 -3.38 -10.19
CA VAL A 138 7.49 -3.45 -10.41
C VAL A 138 7.01 -4.84 -9.98
N ILE A 139 5.99 -4.90 -9.16
CA ILE A 139 5.42 -6.15 -8.63
C ILE A 139 4.08 -6.39 -9.32
N TYR A 140 3.87 -7.61 -9.80
CA TYR A 140 2.57 -8.08 -10.27
C TYR A 140 2.08 -9.13 -9.26
N SER A 141 1.01 -8.84 -8.52
CA SER A 141 0.36 -9.89 -7.73
C SER A 141 -0.61 -10.67 -8.62
N LEU A 142 -0.78 -11.94 -8.28
CA LEU A 142 -1.73 -12.83 -8.93
C LEU A 142 -2.47 -13.61 -7.85
N ASP A 143 -3.80 -13.58 -7.88
CA ASP A 143 -4.59 -14.62 -7.25
C ASP A 143 -4.30 -15.96 -7.92
N TRP A 144 -4.07 -16.98 -7.11
CA TRP A 144 -3.52 -18.25 -7.57
C TRP A 144 -4.08 -19.43 -6.79
N HIS A 145 -5.38 -19.62 -6.90
CA HIS A 145 -6.16 -20.49 -6.04
C HIS A 145 -6.12 -21.98 -6.45
N PRO A 146 -5.86 -22.91 -5.52
CA PRO A 146 -6.05 -24.33 -5.81
C PRO A 146 -7.53 -24.62 -6.14
N ALA A 147 -7.79 -25.71 -6.88
CA ALA A 147 -9.15 -26.04 -7.31
C ALA A 147 -10.13 -26.28 -6.15
N ASP A 148 -9.66 -26.62 -4.95
CA ASP A 148 -10.47 -26.83 -3.75
C ASP A 148 -10.47 -25.64 -2.77
N HIS A 149 -10.03 -24.45 -3.20
CA HIS A 149 -9.94 -23.24 -2.36
C HIS A 149 -11.23 -22.89 -1.59
N ILE A 150 -11.07 -22.35 -0.39
CA ILE A 150 -12.11 -22.01 0.59
C ILE A 150 -13.09 -20.96 0.13
N SER A 151 -12.63 -20.04 -0.70
CA SER A 151 -13.43 -18.92 -1.14
C SER A 151 -14.46 -19.30 -2.22
N PHE A 152 -14.39 -20.48 -2.84
CA PHE A 152 -15.30 -20.82 -3.94
C PHE A 152 -16.62 -21.40 -3.44
N LEU A 153 -17.74 -20.82 -3.87
CA LEU A 153 -19.09 -21.28 -3.51
C LEU A 153 -19.34 -22.73 -3.91
N ASP A 154 -18.85 -23.15 -5.08
CA ASP A 154 -18.99 -24.53 -5.56
C ASP A 154 -18.16 -25.56 -4.74
N ASN A 155 -17.23 -25.08 -3.91
CA ASN A 155 -16.50 -25.89 -2.94
C ASN A 155 -17.13 -25.89 -1.54
N LEU A 156 -18.25 -25.19 -1.31
CA LEU A 156 -18.87 -25.07 0.02
C LEU A 156 -19.18 -26.45 0.62
N ALA A 157 -19.68 -27.39 -0.19
CA ALA A 157 -19.99 -28.76 0.24
C ALA A 157 -18.77 -29.57 0.72
N LYS A 158 -17.55 -29.12 0.42
CA LYS A 158 -16.30 -29.74 0.90
C LYS A 158 -15.94 -29.35 2.32
N ARG A 159 -16.63 -28.35 2.90
CA ARG A 159 -16.34 -27.79 4.22
C ARG A 159 -17.59 -27.81 5.08
N LYS A 160 -17.38 -27.83 6.40
CA LYS A 160 -18.47 -27.74 7.37
C LYS A 160 -18.68 -26.27 7.74
N LEU A 161 -19.92 -25.81 7.72
CA LEU A 161 -20.28 -24.53 8.34
C LEU A 161 -20.07 -24.60 9.86
N SER A 162 -19.36 -23.62 10.40
CA SER A 162 -19.13 -23.48 11.83
C SER A 162 -20.41 -23.04 12.55
N ASP A 163 -20.53 -23.38 13.84
CA ASP A 163 -21.58 -22.88 14.72
C ASP A 163 -21.51 -21.36 14.92
N LYS A 164 -20.41 -20.71 14.52
CA LYS A 164 -20.27 -19.25 14.49
C LYS A 164 -20.85 -18.60 13.23
N SER A 165 -21.10 -19.36 12.17
CA SER A 165 -21.66 -18.81 10.92
C SER A 165 -23.08 -18.29 11.13
N LYS A 166 -23.41 -17.12 10.59
CA LYS A 166 -24.78 -16.58 10.66
C LYS A 166 -25.75 -17.41 9.81
N ILE A 167 -25.30 -17.83 8.63
CA ILE A 167 -26.04 -18.75 7.76
C ILE A 167 -25.75 -20.17 8.24
N LYS A 168 -26.80 -20.88 8.66
CA LYS A 168 -26.72 -22.26 9.19
C LYS A 168 -26.96 -23.33 8.15
N ASP A 169 -27.71 -22.99 7.11
CA ASP A 169 -28.10 -23.89 6.05
C ASP A 169 -27.23 -23.61 4.82
N ALA A 170 -26.35 -24.55 4.47
CA ALA A 170 -25.44 -24.41 3.33
C ALA A 170 -26.18 -24.21 2.00
N ALA A 171 -27.42 -24.71 1.88
CA ALA A 171 -28.24 -24.53 0.67
C ALA A 171 -28.72 -23.07 0.48
N LYS A 172 -28.63 -22.23 1.52
CA LYS A 172 -29.00 -20.81 1.48
C LYS A 172 -27.83 -19.87 1.27
N VAL A 173 -26.60 -20.39 1.24
CA VAL A 173 -25.41 -19.58 1.01
C VAL A 173 -25.32 -19.25 -0.48
N GLY A 174 -25.28 -17.97 -0.80
CA GLY A 174 -25.10 -17.44 -2.14
C GLY A 174 -23.74 -16.78 -2.36
N LEU A 175 -23.57 -16.22 -3.56
CA LEU A 175 -22.40 -15.39 -3.87
C LEU A 175 -22.41 -14.11 -3.05
N ASN A 176 -21.23 -13.69 -2.61
CA ASN A 176 -20.96 -12.53 -1.75
C ASN A 176 -21.47 -12.67 -0.30
N ASP A 177 -22.05 -13.81 0.08
CA ASP A 177 -22.39 -14.07 1.47
C ASP A 177 -21.13 -14.30 2.30
N VAL A 178 -21.18 -13.84 3.56
CA VAL A 178 -20.14 -14.11 4.57
C VAL A 178 -20.57 -15.32 5.39
N VAL A 179 -19.73 -16.35 5.41
CA VAL A 179 -19.91 -17.57 6.21
C VAL A 179 -18.69 -17.82 7.09
N VAL A 180 -18.85 -18.65 8.12
CA VAL A 180 -17.71 -19.15 8.90
C VAL A 180 -17.56 -20.64 8.63
N LEU A 181 -16.42 -21.06 8.11
CA LEU A 181 -16.13 -22.43 7.70
C LEU A 181 -15.09 -23.05 8.62
N GLU A 182 -15.32 -24.29 9.04
CA GLU A 182 -14.30 -25.08 9.72
C GLU A 182 -13.20 -25.44 8.72
N THR A 183 -11.95 -25.14 9.07
CA THR A 183 -10.76 -25.45 8.27
C THR A 183 -9.92 -26.53 8.92
N LYS A 184 -9.12 -27.25 8.13
CA LYS A 184 -8.27 -28.32 8.69
C LYS A 184 -7.08 -27.74 9.46
N ALA A 185 -6.56 -26.61 9.00
CA ALA A 185 -5.31 -26.05 9.51
C ALA A 185 -5.48 -24.93 10.55
N TYR A 186 -6.60 -24.18 10.53
CA TYR A 186 -6.71 -22.91 11.25
C TYR A 186 -7.96 -22.78 12.13
N GLY A 187 -8.80 -23.82 12.20
CA GLY A 187 -10.10 -23.75 12.88
C GLY A 187 -11.12 -22.93 12.09
N PRO A 188 -12.14 -22.33 12.75
CA PRO A 188 -13.17 -21.56 12.06
C PRO A 188 -12.63 -20.28 11.42
N ILE A 189 -12.81 -20.12 10.11
CA ILE A 189 -12.41 -18.93 9.33
C ILE A 189 -13.65 -18.27 8.73
N GLU A 190 -13.76 -16.95 8.88
CA GLU A 190 -14.76 -16.13 8.20
C GLU A 190 -14.35 -15.93 6.73
N GLN A 191 -15.27 -16.19 5.79
CA GLN A 191 -15.01 -16.20 4.36
C GLN A 191 -16.18 -15.61 3.57
N ILE A 192 -15.87 -14.77 2.59
CA ILE A 192 -16.83 -14.34 1.56
C ILE A 192 -16.86 -15.39 0.45
N MET A 193 -18.04 -15.83 0.03
CA MET A 193 -18.17 -16.82 -1.04
C MET A 193 -18.15 -16.17 -2.43
N TRP A 194 -17.16 -16.53 -3.23
CA TRP A 194 -16.95 -16.07 -4.60
C TRP A 194 -17.29 -17.17 -5.61
N PRO A 195 -17.58 -16.82 -6.88
CA PRO A 195 -17.51 -17.81 -7.95
C PRO A 195 -16.08 -18.34 -8.04
N ARG A 196 -15.90 -19.53 -8.61
CA ARG A 196 -14.57 -20.05 -8.92
C ARG A 196 -13.84 -19.10 -9.87
N HIS A 197 -12.64 -18.68 -9.51
CA HIS A 197 -11.82 -17.74 -10.28
C HIS A 197 -10.34 -18.00 -10.03
N CYS A 198 -9.48 -17.51 -10.92
CA CYS A 198 -8.03 -17.51 -10.79
C CYS A 198 -7.44 -18.86 -10.37
N VAL A 199 -8.02 -19.95 -10.88
CA VAL A 199 -7.57 -21.31 -10.57
C VAL A 199 -6.17 -21.53 -11.14
N GLN A 200 -5.28 -22.10 -10.35
CA GLN A 200 -3.89 -22.35 -10.75
C GLN A 200 -3.78 -23.00 -12.13
N ASN A 201 -2.94 -22.43 -12.98
CA ASN A 201 -2.67 -22.88 -14.35
C ASN A 201 -3.86 -22.81 -15.31
N SER A 202 -4.94 -22.11 -14.96
CA SER A 202 -6.04 -21.81 -15.88
C SER A 202 -5.81 -20.49 -16.61
N SER A 203 -6.45 -20.31 -17.77
CA SER A 203 -6.43 -19.04 -18.49
C SER A 203 -7.01 -17.89 -17.66
N GLY A 204 -7.98 -18.17 -16.78
CA GLY A 204 -8.57 -17.17 -15.88
C GLY A 204 -7.56 -16.54 -14.90
N ALA A 205 -6.53 -17.32 -14.51
CA ALA A 205 -5.47 -16.89 -13.61
C ALA A 205 -4.28 -16.21 -14.31
N GLU A 206 -4.26 -16.16 -15.64
CA GLU A 206 -3.22 -15.43 -16.36
C GLU A 206 -3.44 -13.92 -16.25
N LEU A 207 -2.34 -13.16 -16.22
CA LEU A 207 -2.41 -11.71 -16.41
C LEU A 207 -3.04 -11.39 -17.77
N HIS A 208 -3.79 -10.29 -17.84
CA HIS A 208 -4.42 -9.86 -19.08
C HIS A 208 -3.40 -9.74 -20.21
N SER A 209 -3.70 -10.29 -21.39
CA SER A 209 -2.73 -10.43 -22.49
C SER A 209 -2.16 -9.10 -23.01
N GLU A 210 -2.90 -8.01 -22.82
CA GLU A 210 -2.46 -6.67 -23.23
C GLU A 210 -1.63 -5.93 -22.16
N LEU A 211 -1.58 -6.45 -20.92
CA LEU A 211 -0.79 -5.87 -19.85
C LEU A 211 0.70 -6.06 -20.13
N LYS A 212 1.45 -4.96 -20.16
CA LYS A 212 2.90 -4.99 -20.34
C LYS A 212 3.59 -5.32 -19.04
N LEU A 213 4.65 -6.13 -19.14
CA LEU A 213 5.53 -6.45 -18.03
C LEU A 213 6.75 -5.52 -18.06
N ALA A 214 7.01 -4.81 -16.96
CA ALA A 214 8.22 -3.98 -16.84
C ALA A 214 9.49 -4.85 -16.90
N GLY A 215 10.61 -4.30 -17.37
CA GLY A 215 11.87 -5.07 -17.49
C GLY A 215 12.41 -5.60 -16.15
N ASN A 216 12.19 -4.86 -15.06
CA ASN A 216 12.57 -5.20 -13.69
C ASN A 216 11.39 -5.76 -12.87
N HIS A 217 10.46 -6.47 -13.50
CA HIS A 217 9.29 -6.99 -12.81
C HIS A 217 9.59 -8.23 -11.98
N THR A 218 8.80 -8.44 -10.92
CA THR A 218 8.67 -9.74 -10.26
C THR A 218 7.19 -10.06 -10.04
N LYS A 219 6.89 -11.35 -9.84
CA LYS A 219 5.54 -11.83 -9.54
C LYS A 219 5.45 -12.30 -8.09
N VAL A 220 4.29 -12.08 -7.48
CA VAL A 220 3.90 -12.60 -6.17
C VAL A 220 2.57 -13.31 -6.32
N TYR A 221 2.49 -14.56 -5.87
CA TYR A 221 1.27 -15.36 -5.90
C TYR A 221 0.63 -15.36 -4.52
N LYS A 222 -0.68 -15.12 -4.45
CA LYS A 222 -1.47 -15.12 -3.21
C LYS A 222 -2.68 -16.04 -3.34
N GLY A 223 -3.30 -16.37 -2.21
CA GLY A 223 -4.46 -17.27 -2.16
C GLY A 223 -4.14 -18.73 -2.51
N THR A 224 -2.89 -19.15 -2.30
CA THR A 224 -2.40 -20.49 -2.69
C THR A 224 -2.73 -21.60 -1.69
N ASP A 225 -3.13 -21.23 -0.47
CA ASP A 225 -3.55 -22.17 0.56
C ASP A 225 -5.03 -22.52 0.36
N PRO A 226 -5.43 -23.79 0.26
CA PRO A 226 -6.82 -24.15 0.07
C PRO A 226 -7.73 -23.70 1.22
N ASP A 227 -7.23 -23.55 2.45
CA ASP A 227 -8.03 -23.31 3.64
C ASP A 227 -8.04 -21.85 4.13
N ILE A 228 -7.35 -20.94 3.44
CA ILE A 228 -7.38 -19.52 3.78
C ILE A 228 -7.21 -18.62 2.56
N ASP A 229 -8.08 -17.63 2.47
CA ASP A 229 -8.08 -16.64 1.40
C ASP A 229 -7.13 -15.47 1.68
N SER A 230 -6.67 -14.79 0.62
CA SER A 230 -5.62 -13.78 0.71
C SER A 230 -5.86 -12.65 -0.29
N TYR A 231 -6.55 -11.60 0.17
CA TYR A 231 -6.75 -10.40 -0.64
C TYR A 231 -5.48 -9.56 -0.77
N SER A 232 -4.74 -9.40 0.33
CA SER A 232 -3.51 -8.62 0.31
C SER A 232 -2.37 -9.40 -0.35
N ALA A 233 -1.53 -8.70 -1.10
CA ALA A 233 -0.28 -9.24 -1.62
C ALA A 233 0.79 -9.45 -0.53
N PHE A 234 0.56 -9.04 0.72
CA PHE A 234 1.51 -9.20 1.84
C PHE A 234 1.17 -10.37 2.76
N TRP A 235 -0.10 -10.55 3.10
CA TRP A 235 -0.59 -11.56 4.04
C TRP A 235 -1.97 -12.05 3.64
N ASP A 236 -2.30 -13.25 4.11
CA ASP A 236 -3.67 -13.73 4.06
C ASP A 236 -4.64 -12.90 4.93
N ASN A 237 -5.94 -13.13 4.78
CA ASN A 237 -6.98 -12.34 5.41
C ASN A 237 -6.96 -12.39 6.95
N ASN A 238 -6.36 -13.42 7.55
CA ASN A 238 -6.22 -13.57 9.00
C ASN A 238 -4.78 -13.34 9.48
N LYS A 239 -3.87 -12.95 8.59
CA LYS A 239 -2.43 -12.79 8.82
C LYS A 239 -1.76 -14.03 9.42
N LEU A 240 -2.22 -15.23 9.04
CA LEU A 240 -1.62 -16.49 9.49
C LEU A 240 -0.39 -16.88 8.65
N LYS A 241 -0.38 -16.49 7.38
CA LYS A 241 0.70 -16.67 6.41
C LYS A 241 1.03 -15.36 5.73
N LYS A 242 2.32 -15.16 5.54
CA LYS A 242 2.89 -14.07 4.74
C LYS A 242 3.27 -14.55 3.35
N THR A 243 3.14 -13.68 2.37
CA THR A 243 3.89 -13.81 1.11
C THR A 243 5.34 -13.38 1.35
N ASP A 244 6.18 -13.46 0.32
CA ASP A 244 7.55 -12.95 0.37
C ASP A 244 7.68 -11.48 -0.11
N LEU A 245 6.56 -10.78 -0.33
CA LEU A 245 6.56 -9.42 -0.88
C LEU A 245 7.30 -8.44 0.04
N HIS A 246 6.99 -8.43 1.34
CA HIS A 246 7.67 -7.54 2.29
C HIS A 246 9.18 -7.81 2.29
N ASP A 247 9.59 -9.07 2.39
CA ASP A 247 11.00 -9.44 2.44
C ASP A 247 11.75 -9.00 1.17
N ARG A 248 11.11 -9.05 -0.01
CA ARG A 248 11.66 -8.57 -1.28
C ARG A 248 11.80 -7.04 -1.32
N LEU A 249 10.77 -6.32 -0.90
CA LEU A 249 10.76 -4.84 -0.87
C LEU A 249 11.79 -4.30 0.13
N SER A 250 11.86 -4.89 1.33
CA SER A 250 12.82 -4.51 2.38
C SER A 250 14.26 -4.73 1.95
N LYS A 251 14.58 -5.84 1.26
CA LYS A 251 15.91 -6.07 0.67
C LYS A 251 16.31 -5.03 -0.38
N LEU A 252 15.33 -4.46 -1.07
CA LEU A 252 15.54 -3.37 -2.03
C LEU A 252 15.53 -1.99 -1.37
N GLY A 253 15.30 -1.89 -0.05
CA GLY A 253 15.18 -0.62 0.66
C GLY A 253 14.04 0.25 0.15
N ILE A 254 12.96 -0.37 -0.33
CA ILE A 254 11.78 0.37 -0.80
C ILE A 254 11.14 1.07 0.39
N SER A 255 10.83 2.35 0.24
CA SER A 255 10.09 3.14 1.24
C SER A 255 8.70 3.52 0.74
N ASP A 256 8.53 3.61 -0.58
CA ASP A 256 7.33 4.15 -1.21
C ASP A 256 6.70 3.13 -2.15
N LEU A 257 5.38 2.97 -2.05
CA LEU A 257 4.60 2.08 -2.90
C LEU A 257 3.53 2.87 -3.67
N ILE A 258 3.52 2.70 -4.99
CA ILE A 258 2.42 3.09 -5.85
C ILE A 258 1.58 1.83 -6.12
N VAL A 259 0.35 1.78 -5.59
CA VAL A 259 -0.53 0.61 -5.67
C VAL A 259 -1.65 0.88 -6.67
N CYS A 260 -1.91 -0.09 -7.55
CA CYS A 260 -2.99 -0.03 -8.53
C CYS A 260 -3.51 -1.43 -8.87
N GLY A 261 -4.51 -1.53 -9.75
CA GLY A 261 -5.06 -2.80 -10.22
C GLY A 261 -6.47 -3.08 -9.70
N LEU A 262 -6.79 -4.35 -9.46
CA LEU A 262 -8.15 -4.84 -9.21
C LEU A 262 -8.22 -5.67 -7.92
N ALA A 263 -9.29 -5.64 -7.12
CA ALA A 263 -10.32 -4.60 -7.06
C ALA A 263 -9.97 -3.55 -5.99
N THR A 264 -10.29 -2.27 -6.25
CA THR A 264 -9.99 -1.12 -5.37
C THR A 264 -10.34 -1.38 -3.90
N ASP A 265 -11.55 -1.85 -3.65
CA ASP A 265 -12.16 -2.07 -2.33
C ASP A 265 -11.98 -3.49 -1.77
N VAL A 266 -11.17 -4.31 -2.45
CA VAL A 266 -10.80 -5.66 -2.03
C VAL A 266 -9.27 -5.80 -2.04
N CYS A 267 -8.69 -6.49 -3.02
CA CYS A 267 -7.26 -6.82 -3.04
C CYS A 267 -6.34 -5.59 -3.05
N VAL A 268 -6.69 -4.54 -3.79
CA VAL A 268 -5.92 -3.28 -3.84
C VAL A 268 -5.96 -2.59 -2.47
N GLY A 269 -7.16 -2.44 -1.89
CA GLY A 269 -7.37 -1.81 -0.59
C GLY A 269 -6.67 -2.56 0.54
N SER A 270 -6.78 -3.89 0.58
CA SER A 270 -6.08 -4.75 1.55
C SER A 270 -4.56 -4.70 1.37
N THR A 271 -4.07 -4.65 0.13
CA THR A 271 -2.64 -4.49 -0.15
C THR A 271 -2.11 -3.14 0.34
N ALA A 272 -2.82 -2.05 0.03
CA ALA A 272 -2.44 -0.71 0.45
C ALA A 272 -2.52 -0.54 1.99
N ALA A 273 -3.54 -1.11 2.63
CA ALA A 273 -3.67 -1.06 4.10
C ALA A 273 -2.52 -1.81 4.79
N HIS A 274 -2.18 -3.02 4.33
CA HIS A 274 -1.03 -3.75 4.87
C HIS A 274 0.31 -3.06 4.57
N ALA A 275 0.44 -2.39 3.42
CA ALA A 275 1.60 -1.56 3.12
C ALA A 275 1.78 -0.43 4.15
N GLN A 276 0.72 0.31 4.49
CA GLN A 276 0.77 1.35 5.52
C GLN A 276 1.04 0.80 6.91
N GLU A 277 0.47 -0.37 7.24
CA GLU A 277 0.73 -1.06 8.49
C GLU A 277 2.22 -1.40 8.64
N LEU A 278 2.84 -1.88 7.57
CA LEU A 278 4.27 -2.17 7.44
C LEU A 278 5.17 -0.92 7.44
N GLY A 279 4.60 0.27 7.29
CA GLY A 279 5.33 1.54 7.27
C GLY A 279 5.68 2.08 5.88
N TYR A 280 5.26 1.43 4.80
CA TYR A 280 5.47 2.00 3.46
C TYR A 280 4.61 3.24 3.25
N ARG A 281 5.23 4.31 2.73
CA ARG A 281 4.45 5.44 2.21
C ARG A 281 3.69 4.99 0.99
N THR A 282 2.38 5.10 1.05
CA THR A 282 1.51 4.44 0.08
C THR A 282 0.72 5.47 -0.72
N ALA A 283 0.74 5.33 -2.04
CA ALA A 283 -0.14 6.05 -2.95
C ALA A 283 -1.03 5.07 -3.70
N LEU A 284 -2.33 5.37 -3.76
CA LEU A 284 -3.28 4.69 -4.63
C LEU A 284 -3.38 5.43 -5.96
N LEU A 285 -3.06 4.74 -7.05
CA LEU A 285 -3.17 5.29 -8.41
C LEU A 285 -4.60 5.08 -8.93
N GLU A 286 -5.50 6.02 -8.62
CA GLU A 286 -6.94 5.79 -8.72
C GLU A 286 -7.46 5.58 -10.15
N ASP A 287 -6.85 6.21 -11.14
CA ASP A 287 -7.24 6.05 -12.56
C ASP A 287 -6.66 4.77 -13.18
N ALA A 288 -5.88 4.01 -12.42
CA ALA A 288 -5.43 2.66 -12.73
C ALA A 288 -6.03 1.62 -11.76
N CYS A 289 -7.19 1.93 -11.15
CA CYS A 289 -7.92 1.00 -10.30
C CYS A 289 -9.37 0.86 -10.75
N CYS A 290 -9.95 -0.32 -10.57
CA CYS A 290 -11.40 -0.53 -10.63
C CYS A 290 -11.88 -1.34 -9.43
N GLY A 291 -13.07 -1.06 -8.91
CA GLY A 291 -13.64 -1.68 -7.72
C GLY A 291 -14.97 -2.40 -7.94
N VAL A 292 -15.49 -2.96 -6.85
CA VAL A 292 -16.70 -3.78 -6.80
C VAL A 292 -17.91 -2.94 -6.36
N MET A 293 -17.78 -2.21 -5.25
CA MET A 293 -18.86 -1.43 -4.65
C MET A 293 -18.51 0.06 -4.59
N PRO A 294 -19.39 0.98 -5.03
CA PRO A 294 -19.13 2.43 -4.94
C PRO A 294 -18.78 2.90 -3.52
N ASP A 295 -19.55 2.46 -2.52
CA ASP A 295 -19.31 2.81 -1.12
C ASP A 295 -18.04 2.16 -0.57
N GLY A 296 -17.72 0.94 -1.03
CA GLY A 296 -16.48 0.25 -0.68
C GLY A 296 -15.25 0.98 -1.23
N ILE A 297 -15.32 1.46 -2.47
CA ILE A 297 -14.27 2.25 -3.13
C ILE A 297 -14.05 3.54 -2.34
N ALA A 298 -15.12 4.26 -2.02
CA ALA A 298 -15.06 5.50 -1.26
C ALA A 298 -14.48 5.28 0.15
N ALA A 299 -14.95 4.25 0.87
CA ALA A 299 -14.47 3.90 2.19
C ALA A 299 -12.99 3.50 2.18
N THR A 300 -12.54 2.78 1.14
CA THR A 300 -11.14 2.39 0.98
C THR A 300 -10.24 3.61 0.79
N LYS A 301 -10.63 4.54 -0.10
CA LYS A 301 -9.90 5.79 -0.30
C LYS A 301 -9.84 6.61 1.00
N ALA A 302 -10.94 6.73 1.72
CA ALA A 302 -11.00 7.45 2.99
C ALA A 302 -10.13 6.81 4.08
N LYS A 303 -10.13 5.47 4.19
CA LYS A 303 -9.27 4.75 5.14
C LYS A 303 -7.79 4.94 4.82
N LEU A 304 -7.43 4.86 3.54
CA LEU A 304 -6.07 5.06 3.07
C LEU A 304 -5.56 6.47 3.41
N THR A 305 -6.37 7.50 3.14
CA THR A 305 -5.98 8.90 3.41
C THR A 305 -5.96 9.23 4.90
N ALA A 306 -6.87 8.65 5.69
CA ALA A 306 -6.85 8.78 7.15
C ALA A 306 -5.58 8.19 7.79
N ALA A 307 -4.95 7.20 7.13
CA ALA A 307 -3.66 6.63 7.51
C ALA A 307 -2.47 7.24 6.73
N HIS A 308 -2.59 8.52 6.34
CA HIS A 308 -1.53 9.30 5.68
C HIS A 308 -1.06 8.76 4.32
N GLY A 309 -1.86 7.90 3.69
CA GLY A 309 -1.72 7.57 2.28
C GLY A 309 -2.24 8.70 1.38
N VAL A 310 -1.90 8.65 0.09
CA VAL A 310 -2.38 9.62 -0.90
C VAL A 310 -3.12 8.93 -2.03
N VAL A 311 -4.16 9.59 -2.55
CA VAL A 311 -4.84 9.15 -3.77
C VAL A 311 -4.39 10.07 -4.89
N VAL A 312 -3.83 9.50 -5.95
CA VAL A 312 -3.23 10.24 -7.07
C VAL A 312 -3.69 9.65 -8.38
N ARG A 313 -3.63 10.46 -9.44
CA ARG A 313 -3.85 10.04 -10.82
C ARG A 313 -2.52 9.92 -11.56
N SER A 314 -2.51 9.16 -12.65
CA SER A 314 -1.33 8.94 -13.50
C SER A 314 -0.64 10.25 -13.92
N GLY A 315 -1.42 11.29 -14.25
CA GLY A 315 -0.89 12.62 -14.60
C GLY A 315 -0.12 13.33 -13.47
N GLN A 316 -0.25 12.91 -12.22
CA GLN A 316 0.44 13.47 -11.06
C GLN A 316 1.73 12.70 -10.71
N LEU A 317 1.95 11.51 -11.28
CA LEU A 317 3.09 10.67 -10.90
C LEU A 317 4.43 11.29 -11.23
N ASN A 318 4.54 12.11 -12.28
CA ASN A 318 5.81 12.74 -12.64
C ASN A 318 6.40 13.54 -11.47
N GLU A 319 5.61 14.42 -10.85
CA GLU A 319 6.08 15.24 -9.74
C GLU A 319 6.24 14.44 -8.45
N LEU A 320 5.38 13.45 -8.21
CA LEU A 320 5.46 12.58 -7.05
C LEU A 320 6.73 11.70 -7.06
N LEU A 321 7.01 11.05 -8.19
CA LEU A 321 8.19 10.19 -8.38
C LEU A 321 9.49 11.01 -8.41
N ALA A 322 9.44 12.23 -8.97
CA ALA A 322 10.56 13.17 -8.91
C ALA A 322 10.77 13.78 -7.50
N LYS A 323 9.96 13.39 -6.50
CA LYS A 323 9.97 13.90 -5.13
C LYS A 323 9.73 15.40 -5.03
N ARG A 324 9.14 16.00 -6.07
CA ARG A 324 8.82 17.43 -6.16
C ARG A 324 7.48 17.74 -5.53
N ASP A 325 6.49 16.85 -5.73
CA ASP A 325 5.27 16.85 -4.94
C ASP A 325 5.47 16.02 -3.67
N ARG A 326 5.24 16.64 -2.52
CA ARG A 326 5.41 16.09 -1.18
C ARG A 326 4.19 16.49 -0.35
N PRO A 327 3.03 15.85 -0.55
CA PRO A 327 1.85 16.12 0.26
C PRO A 327 2.16 15.92 1.74
N MET A 328 1.56 16.73 2.62
CA MET A 328 1.75 16.62 4.07
C MET A 328 1.54 15.19 4.58
N ALA A 329 0.56 14.46 4.03
CA ALA A 329 0.33 13.06 4.33
C ALA A 329 1.59 12.18 4.13
N TRP A 330 2.33 12.35 3.04
CA TRP A 330 3.58 11.60 2.82
C TRP A 330 4.77 12.09 3.66
N VAL A 331 4.76 13.35 4.10
CA VAL A 331 5.73 13.85 5.08
C VAL A 331 5.49 13.18 6.44
N LEU A 332 4.21 13.01 6.82
CA LEU A 332 3.79 12.32 8.04
C LEU A 332 4.06 10.82 7.98
N ALA A 333 3.66 10.15 6.90
CA ALA A 333 3.88 8.71 6.71
C ALA A 333 5.38 8.34 6.67
N ALA A 334 6.28 9.28 6.37
CA ALA A 334 7.71 9.04 6.43
C ALA A 334 8.21 8.76 7.87
N VAL A 335 7.49 9.23 8.90
CA VAL A 335 7.79 8.89 10.30
C VAL A 335 7.61 7.39 10.51
N ASP A 336 6.42 6.85 10.20
CA ASP A 336 6.13 5.42 10.28
C ASP A 336 7.11 4.59 9.44
N CYS A 337 7.49 5.08 8.27
CA CYS A 337 8.48 4.44 7.42
C CYS A 337 9.83 4.26 8.12
N VAL A 338 10.35 5.30 8.77
CA VAL A 338 11.62 5.20 9.51
C VAL A 338 11.46 4.29 10.71
N GLU A 339 10.39 4.43 11.48
CA GLU A 339 10.21 3.68 12.73
C GLU A 339 10.02 2.18 12.49
N LYS A 340 9.30 1.81 11.42
CA LYS A 340 8.94 0.41 11.14
C LYS A 340 9.92 -0.28 10.19
N LEU A 341 10.34 0.38 9.11
CA LEU A 341 11.20 -0.26 8.10
C LEU A 341 12.70 -0.19 8.44
N ALA A 342 13.19 0.93 9.00
CA ALA A 342 14.62 1.11 9.24
C ALA A 342 15.15 0.36 10.48
N ASN A 343 14.27 0.05 11.44
CA ASN A 343 14.64 -0.70 12.65
C ASN A 343 14.51 -2.23 12.51
N GLY A 344 14.29 -2.74 11.27
CA GLY A 344 14.08 -4.17 11.05
C GLY A 344 12.86 -4.73 11.79
N GLY A 345 11.82 -3.91 11.98
CA GLY A 345 10.67 -4.25 12.80
C GLY A 345 9.79 -5.32 12.17
N HIS A 346 10.07 -6.59 12.48
CA HIS A 346 9.10 -7.68 12.56
C HIS A 346 9.40 -8.61 13.73
#